data_AF-A0A450YPH4-F1
#
_entry.id   AF-A0A450YPH4-F1
#
_cell.length_a   1.000
_cell.length_b   1.000
_cell.length_c   1.000
_cell.angle_alpha   90.00
_cell.angle_beta   90.00
_cell.angle_gamma   90.00
#
_symmetry.space_group_name_H-M   'P 1'
#
loop_
_entity.id
_entity.type
_entity.pdbx_description
1 polymer ?
#
loop_
_entity_poly.entity_id
_entity_poly.type
_entity_poly.pdbx_seq_one_letter_code
_entity_poly.pdbx_strand_id
1 'polypeptide(L)'
;MKYGKPVRIGVNGGSLDPVVFDRARQKYSRGKISQEEQNSKAFVEAMVETSLASVLLAQKLGLSEDYMVLSAKTSRVGEMVSVYRLLAQKSKVSLHLGLTEAGGGERGIIQSAMALGMLLEQGIGDTIRVSITPRLGEDRTGEVRVAQDILQSLGLRSFRPVVTSCPGCGRTSGDFFQHLAQRVSQAVDQRMTVWKKNTREWSI
;
A
#
# COMPACT_ATOMS: atom_id res chain seq x y z
N MET A 1 11.82 25.95 -1.81
CA MET A 1 11.58 26.42 -0.42
C MET A 1 10.64 27.63 -0.29
N LYS A 2 10.54 28.54 -1.28
CA LYS A 2 9.74 29.78 -1.24
C LYS A 2 8.33 29.70 -0.58
N TYR A 3 7.62 28.59 -0.72
CA TYR A 3 6.24 28.43 -0.22
C TYR A 3 6.09 27.45 0.94
N GLY A 4 7.19 26.88 1.47
CA GLY A 4 7.16 25.93 2.58
C GLY A 4 6.24 24.72 2.34
N LYS A 5 6.15 24.21 1.11
CA LYS A 5 5.28 23.09 0.76
C LYS A 5 6.07 21.77 0.70
N PRO A 6 5.55 20.68 1.27
CA PRO A 6 6.15 19.37 1.10
C PRO A 6 5.98 18.87 -0.34
N VAL A 7 6.88 18.01 -0.78
CA VAL A 7 6.88 17.42 -2.11
C VAL A 7 6.93 15.90 -1.99
N ARG A 8 6.02 15.23 -2.71
CA ARG A 8 6.14 13.78 -2.91
C ARG A 8 6.93 13.50 -4.18
N ILE A 9 8.10 12.89 -4.04
CA ILE A 9 8.91 12.37 -5.14
C ILE A 9 8.36 10.99 -5.49
N GLY A 10 7.82 10.84 -6.70
CA GLY A 10 7.14 9.62 -7.13
C GLY A 10 7.83 8.96 -8.32
N VAL A 11 8.47 7.83 -8.09
CA VAL A 11 8.99 6.94 -9.14
C VAL A 11 7.95 5.86 -9.44
N ASN A 12 7.69 5.62 -10.73
CA ASN A 12 6.77 4.58 -11.17
C ASN A 12 7.51 3.63 -12.12
N GLY A 13 7.36 2.32 -11.90
CA GLY A 13 7.98 1.29 -12.72
C GLY A 13 7.63 1.36 -14.20
N GLY A 14 6.43 1.84 -14.53
CA GLY A 14 6.01 2.03 -15.93
C GLY A 14 6.75 3.13 -16.69
N SER A 15 7.50 3.99 -16.00
CA SER A 15 8.21 5.14 -16.58
C SER A 15 9.69 5.16 -16.19
N LEU A 16 10.28 3.99 -15.95
CA LEU A 16 11.68 3.86 -15.56
C LEU A 16 12.60 4.19 -16.74
N ASP A 17 13.69 4.91 -16.48
CA ASP A 17 14.69 5.25 -17.51
C ASP A 17 15.32 3.95 -18.06
N PRO A 18 15.21 3.70 -19.38
CA PRO A 18 15.81 2.53 -20.02
C PRO A 18 17.31 2.39 -19.75
N VAL A 19 18.05 3.49 -19.67
CA VAL A 19 19.51 3.49 -19.45
C VAL A 19 19.85 2.94 -18.07
N VAL A 20 19.11 3.36 -17.05
CA VAL A 20 19.30 2.90 -15.66
C VAL A 20 18.97 1.41 -15.57
N PHE A 21 17.88 0.99 -16.22
CA PHE A 21 17.44 -0.40 -16.20
C PHE A 21 18.38 -1.33 -16.96
N ASP A 22 18.87 -0.95 -18.13
CA ASP A 22 19.82 -1.77 -18.91
C ASP A 22 21.16 -1.93 -18.19
N ARG A 23 21.65 -0.87 -17.55
CA ARG A 23 22.83 -0.96 -16.70
C ARG A 23 22.61 -1.91 -15.51
N ALA A 24 21.44 -1.88 -14.87
CA ALA A 24 21.11 -2.82 -13.80
C ALA A 24 21.06 -4.27 -14.31
N ARG A 25 20.47 -4.50 -15.49
CA ARG A 25 20.43 -5.83 -16.14
C ARG A 25 21.82 -6.41 -16.39
N GLN A 26 22.77 -5.60 -16.84
CA GLN A 26 24.14 -6.05 -17.07
C GLN A 26 24.78 -6.66 -15.81
N LYS A 27 24.46 -6.16 -14.61
CA LYS A 27 24.97 -6.70 -13.35
C LYS A 27 24.48 -8.12 -13.06
N TYR A 28 23.26 -8.45 -13.45
CA TYR A 28 22.64 -9.76 -13.19
C TYR A 28 22.80 -10.76 -14.36
N SER A 29 23.31 -10.30 -15.51
CA SER A 29 23.46 -11.11 -16.74
C SER A 29 24.36 -12.34 -16.62
N ARG A 30 25.25 -12.39 -15.62
CA ARG A 30 26.25 -13.47 -15.46
C ARG A 30 25.86 -14.53 -14.42
N GLY A 31 24.64 -14.48 -13.88
CA GLY A 31 24.19 -15.38 -12.83
C GLY A 31 23.58 -16.69 -13.34
N LYS A 32 23.63 -17.75 -12.52
CA LYS A 32 22.93 -19.04 -12.77
C LYS A 32 21.42 -18.98 -12.47
N ILE A 33 20.85 -17.79 -12.37
CA ILE A 33 19.44 -17.55 -12.04
C ILE A 33 18.60 -17.40 -13.31
N SER A 34 17.29 -17.65 -13.22
CA SER A 34 16.38 -17.56 -14.36
C SER A 34 16.32 -16.14 -14.93
N GLN A 35 15.99 -16.01 -16.22
CA GLN A 35 15.86 -14.71 -16.87
C GLN A 35 14.80 -13.82 -16.21
N GLU A 36 13.72 -14.41 -15.69
CA GLU A 36 12.70 -13.70 -14.92
C GLU A 36 13.27 -13.12 -13.62
N GLU A 37 14.05 -13.91 -12.88
CA GLU A 37 14.68 -13.46 -11.64
C GLU A 37 15.70 -12.34 -11.90
N GLN A 38 16.51 -12.46 -12.96
CA GLN A 38 17.45 -11.42 -13.38
C GLN A 38 16.72 -10.10 -13.67
N ASN A 39 15.62 -10.16 -14.43
CA ASN A 39 14.82 -8.98 -14.77
C ASN A 39 14.19 -8.34 -13.53
N SER A 40 13.65 -9.14 -12.63
CA SER A 40 13.03 -8.63 -11.41
C SER A 40 14.06 -7.96 -10.49
N LYS A 41 15.25 -8.57 -10.32
CA LYS A 41 16.35 -7.97 -9.55
C LYS A 41 16.85 -6.66 -10.16
N ALA A 42 17.07 -6.64 -11.48
CA ALA A 42 17.46 -5.43 -12.19
C ALA A 42 16.41 -4.32 -12.06
N PHE A 43 15.13 -4.67 -12.13
CA PHE A 43 14.03 -3.72 -12.01
C PHE A 43 13.97 -3.11 -10.60
N VAL A 44 14.07 -3.95 -9.56
CA VAL A 44 14.12 -3.50 -8.17
C VAL A 44 15.30 -2.55 -7.94
N GLU A 45 16.49 -2.91 -8.41
CA GLU A 45 17.69 -2.08 -8.26
C GLU A 45 17.55 -0.72 -8.98
N ALA A 46 17.08 -0.74 -10.22
CA ALA A 46 16.90 0.48 -11.01
C ALA A 46 15.82 1.40 -10.40
N MET A 47 14.73 0.84 -9.86
CA MET A 47 13.71 1.60 -9.11
C MET A 47 14.28 2.28 -7.86
N VAL A 48 15.07 1.54 -7.08
CA VAL A 48 15.71 2.06 -5.86
C VAL A 48 16.74 3.14 -6.21
N GLU A 49 17.57 2.91 -7.22
CA GLU A 49 18.58 3.87 -7.66
C GLU A 49 17.94 5.17 -8.13
N THR A 50 16.93 5.08 -9.00
CA THR A 50 16.20 6.25 -9.51
C THR A 50 15.54 7.05 -8.38
N SER A 51 14.98 6.35 -7.40
CA SER A 51 14.34 6.95 -6.23
C SER A 51 15.35 7.72 -5.37
N LEU A 52 16.48 7.10 -5.04
CA LEU A 52 17.53 7.73 -4.22
C LEU A 52 18.21 8.88 -4.96
N ALA A 53 18.46 8.75 -6.26
CA ALA A 53 18.98 9.83 -7.08
C ALA A 53 18.06 11.06 -7.09
N SER A 54 16.74 10.83 -7.14
CA SER A 54 15.74 11.90 -7.09
C SER A 54 15.69 12.59 -5.72
N VAL A 55 15.81 11.83 -4.63
CA VAL A 55 15.94 12.41 -3.27
C VAL A 55 17.20 13.26 -3.15
N LEU A 56 18.35 12.75 -3.60
CA LEU A 56 19.62 13.48 -3.58
C LEU A 56 19.56 14.76 -4.41
N LEU A 57 18.87 14.73 -5.56
CA LEU A 57 18.67 15.91 -6.38
C LEU A 57 17.82 16.96 -5.65
N ALA A 58 16.72 16.55 -5.01
CA ALA A 58 15.88 17.46 -4.22
C ALA A 58 16.66 18.09 -3.06
N GLN A 59 17.53 17.33 -2.39
CA GLN A 59 18.43 17.84 -1.35
C GLN A 59 19.43 18.86 -1.90
N LYS A 60 20.04 18.59 -3.06
CA LYS A 60 20.95 19.54 -3.73
C LYS A 60 20.26 20.84 -4.13
N LEU A 61 18.97 20.79 -4.43
CA LEU A 61 18.13 21.98 -4.68
C LEU A 61 17.66 22.67 -3.40
N GLY A 62 18.06 22.17 -2.23
CA GLY A 62 17.80 22.76 -0.92
C GLY A 62 16.51 22.29 -0.24
N LEU A 63 15.88 21.20 -0.67
CA LEU A 63 14.72 20.64 0.02
C LEU A 63 15.19 19.70 1.16
N SER A 64 14.82 19.99 2.41
CA SER A 64 15.15 19.13 3.54
C SER A 64 14.27 17.87 3.58
N GLU A 65 14.75 16.83 4.26
CA GLU A 65 14.05 15.53 4.36
C GLU A 65 12.64 15.65 4.97
N ASP A 66 12.44 16.57 5.92
CA ASP A 66 11.14 16.80 6.56
C ASP A 66 10.05 17.32 5.60
N TYR A 67 10.45 17.84 4.43
CA TYR A 67 9.54 18.29 3.37
C TYR A 67 9.43 17.29 2.23
N MET A 68 9.96 16.07 2.39
CA MET A 68 9.97 15.05 1.35
C MET A 68 9.13 13.85 1.75
N VAL A 69 8.40 13.33 0.76
CA VAL A 69 7.78 12.00 0.83
C VAL A 69 8.24 11.23 -0.41
N LEU A 70 8.67 9.99 -0.24
CA LEU A 70 9.13 9.15 -1.34
C LEU A 70 8.10 8.07 -1.64
N SER A 71 7.84 7.82 -2.92
CA SER A 71 7.07 6.66 -3.37
C SER A 71 7.75 6.05 -4.59
N ALA A 72 7.82 4.72 -4.62
CA ALA A 72 8.36 3.92 -5.71
C ALA A 72 7.37 2.81 -6.03
N LYS A 73 6.42 3.08 -6.93
CA LYS A 73 5.27 2.18 -7.17
C LYS A 73 5.55 1.20 -8.30
N THR A 74 5.13 -0.04 -8.08
CA THR A 74 5.17 -1.15 -9.04
C THR A 74 3.80 -1.84 -9.05
N SER A 75 3.55 -2.70 -10.04
CA SER A 75 2.31 -3.48 -10.16
C SER A 75 2.45 -4.94 -9.70
N ARG A 76 3.67 -5.38 -9.35
CA ARG A 76 3.96 -6.72 -8.86
C ARG A 76 4.27 -6.68 -7.36
N VAL A 77 3.54 -7.48 -6.60
CA VAL A 77 3.63 -7.56 -5.13
C VAL A 77 5.07 -7.80 -4.64
N GLY A 78 5.75 -8.83 -5.18
CA GLY A 78 7.11 -9.17 -4.75
C GLY A 78 8.15 -8.09 -5.04
N GLU A 79 8.00 -7.38 -6.17
CA GLU A 79 8.87 -6.26 -6.53
C GLU A 79 8.61 -5.06 -5.63
N MET A 80 7.35 -4.72 -5.36
CA MET A 80 7.01 -3.63 -4.44
C MET A 80 7.64 -3.86 -3.06
N VAL A 81 7.48 -5.06 -2.52
CA VAL A 81 8.06 -5.42 -1.21
C VAL A 81 9.57 -5.27 -1.23
N SER A 82 10.23 -5.76 -2.27
CA SER A 82 11.69 -5.68 -2.40
C SER A 82 12.20 -4.24 -2.53
N VAL A 83 11.52 -3.41 -3.34
CA VAL A 83 11.85 -1.99 -3.52
C VAL A 83 11.73 -1.25 -2.19
N TYR A 84 10.59 -1.34 -1.49
CA TYR A 84 10.39 -0.57 -0.27
C TYR A 84 11.26 -1.02 0.90
N ARG A 85 11.60 -2.32 1.00
CA ARG A 85 12.59 -2.79 1.98
C ARG A 85 13.95 -2.15 1.75
N LEU A 86 14.43 -2.11 0.50
CA LEU A 86 15.70 -1.48 0.18
C LEU A 86 15.67 0.04 0.36
N LEU A 87 14.55 0.69 0.05
CA LEU A 87 14.38 2.13 0.30
C LEU A 87 14.41 2.46 1.79
N ALA A 88 13.69 1.70 2.63
CA ALA A 88 13.67 1.89 4.07
C ALA A 88 15.05 1.67 4.71
N GLN A 89 15.89 0.81 4.13
CA GLN A 89 17.27 0.62 4.58
C GLN A 89 18.22 1.75 4.17
N LYS A 90 17.92 2.46 3.08
CA LYS A 90 18.85 3.42 2.45
C LYS A 90 18.44 4.88 2.62
N SER A 91 17.23 5.16 3.07
CA SER A 91 16.67 6.51 3.22
C SER A 91 15.81 6.60 4.48
N LYS A 92 15.81 7.77 5.11
CA LYS A 92 14.93 8.10 6.24
C LYS A 92 13.71 8.94 5.83
N VAL A 93 13.61 9.30 4.55
CA VAL A 93 12.46 10.04 4.01
C VAL A 93 11.19 9.20 4.15
N SER A 94 10.10 9.83 4.61
CA SER A 94 8.80 9.16 4.76
C SER A 94 8.34 8.49 3.46
N LEU A 95 7.85 7.27 3.57
CA LEU A 95 7.47 6.40 2.47
C LEU A 95 5.95 6.38 2.28
N HIS A 96 5.51 6.82 1.10
CA HIS A 96 4.13 6.65 0.65
C HIS A 96 3.98 5.35 -0.14
N LEU A 97 3.39 4.35 0.51
CA LEU A 97 3.18 3.04 -0.07
C LEU A 97 1.96 2.99 -0.98
N GLY A 98 2.03 2.14 -1.99
CA GLY A 98 0.87 1.74 -2.76
C GLY A 98 1.27 0.90 -3.95
N LEU A 99 0.55 -0.20 -4.15
CA LEU A 99 0.61 -0.95 -5.40
C LEU A 99 -0.07 -0.09 -6.48
N THR A 100 0.59 0.10 -7.62
CA THR A 100 -0.07 0.72 -8.78
C THR A 100 -0.79 -0.36 -9.57
N GLU A 101 -1.91 0.00 -10.21
CA GLU A 101 -2.63 -0.90 -11.12
C GLU A 101 -2.97 -2.26 -10.48
N ALA A 102 -3.50 -2.26 -9.25
CA ALA A 102 -3.88 -3.49 -8.56
C ALA A 102 -4.98 -4.29 -9.31
N GLY A 103 -5.68 -3.64 -10.23
CA GLY A 103 -6.83 -4.18 -10.94
C GLY A 103 -8.14 -3.92 -10.21
N GLY A 104 -9.23 -4.46 -10.75
CA GLY A 104 -10.57 -4.33 -10.18
C GLY A 104 -10.97 -5.51 -9.30
N GLY A 105 -12.02 -5.30 -8.51
CA GLY A 105 -12.66 -6.35 -7.71
C GLY A 105 -11.74 -7.00 -6.68
N GLU A 106 -11.98 -8.28 -6.40
CA GLU A 106 -11.31 -9.05 -5.34
C GLU A 106 -9.80 -9.15 -5.55
N ARG A 107 -9.36 -9.35 -6.81
CA ARG A 107 -7.93 -9.44 -7.13
C ARG A 107 -7.17 -8.20 -6.70
N GLY A 108 -7.70 -7.00 -6.96
CA GLY A 108 -7.05 -5.76 -6.58
C GLY A 108 -7.00 -5.53 -5.08
N ILE A 109 -8.03 -5.98 -4.36
CA ILE A 109 -8.09 -5.95 -2.90
C ILE A 109 -7.01 -6.89 -2.33
N ILE A 110 -6.97 -8.15 -2.78
CA ILE A 110 -6.03 -9.16 -2.31
C ILE A 110 -4.58 -8.73 -2.58
N GLN A 111 -4.28 -8.28 -3.80
CA GLN A 111 -2.91 -7.84 -4.12
C GLN A 111 -2.47 -6.62 -3.30
N SER A 112 -3.37 -5.65 -3.11
CA SER A 112 -3.08 -4.47 -2.28
C SER A 112 -2.85 -4.86 -0.82
N ALA A 113 -3.71 -5.72 -0.26
CA ALA A 113 -3.60 -6.21 1.11
C ALA A 113 -2.30 -7.00 1.33
N MET A 114 -1.92 -7.88 0.41
CA MET A 114 -0.67 -8.64 0.48
C MET A 114 0.55 -7.72 0.43
N ALA A 115 0.62 -6.80 -0.55
CA ALA A 115 1.77 -5.92 -0.73
C ALA A 115 1.94 -4.95 0.45
N LEU A 116 0.85 -4.33 0.90
CA LEU A 116 0.88 -3.39 2.02
C LEU A 116 1.09 -4.11 3.35
N GLY A 117 0.38 -5.20 3.61
CA GLY A 117 0.48 -5.95 4.86
C GLY A 117 1.90 -6.44 5.15
N MET A 118 2.58 -6.98 4.14
CA MET A 118 3.98 -7.42 4.30
C MET A 118 4.94 -6.30 4.68
N LEU A 119 4.73 -5.07 4.19
CA LEU A 119 5.61 -3.93 4.50
C LEU A 119 5.25 -3.29 5.84
N LEU A 120 3.96 -3.09 6.09
CA LEU A 120 3.45 -2.44 7.28
C LEU A 120 3.76 -3.25 8.55
N GLU A 121 3.68 -4.58 8.51
CA GLU A 121 4.10 -5.46 9.61
C GLU A 121 5.60 -5.35 9.95
N GLN A 122 6.42 -4.90 8.99
CA GLN A 122 7.84 -4.62 9.22
C GLN A 122 8.10 -3.18 9.68
N GLY A 123 7.05 -2.40 9.95
CA GLY A 123 7.16 -0.98 10.29
C GLY A 123 7.57 -0.10 9.10
N ILE A 124 7.39 -0.57 7.86
CA ILE A 124 7.72 0.19 6.66
C ILE A 124 6.45 0.85 6.11
N GLY A 125 6.47 2.17 5.99
CA GLY A 125 5.40 2.97 5.38
C GLY A 125 4.74 3.95 6.33
N ASP A 126 4.65 5.21 5.91
CA ASP A 126 4.12 6.33 6.72
C ASP A 126 2.73 6.75 6.27
N THR A 127 2.42 6.49 5.00
CA THR A 127 1.09 6.70 4.41
C THR A 127 0.85 5.69 3.31
N ILE A 128 -0.40 5.29 3.09
CA ILE A 128 -0.77 4.30 2.09
C ILE A 128 -1.80 4.84 1.11
N ARG A 129 -1.79 4.30 -0.11
CA ARG A 129 -2.90 4.39 -1.06
C ARG A 129 -3.16 3.04 -1.68
N VAL A 130 -4.42 2.61 -1.65
CA VAL A 130 -4.92 1.46 -2.40
C VAL A 130 -5.36 1.96 -3.78
N SER A 131 -4.92 1.27 -4.84
CA SER A 131 -5.19 1.68 -6.23
C SER A 131 -6.04 0.63 -6.95
N ILE A 132 -7.25 0.41 -6.46
CA ILE A 132 -8.22 -0.50 -7.09
C ILE A 132 -9.02 0.23 -8.18
N THR A 133 -9.36 -0.51 -9.23
CA THR A 133 -10.29 -0.03 -10.26
C THR A 133 -11.72 -0.24 -9.74
N PRO A 134 -12.52 0.83 -9.59
CA PRO A 134 -13.92 0.71 -9.14
C PRO A 134 -14.74 -0.05 -10.19
N ARG A 135 -15.74 -0.81 -9.76
CA ARG A 135 -16.71 -1.38 -10.70
C ARG A 135 -17.60 -0.25 -11.24
N LEU A 136 -18.24 -0.50 -12.39
CA LEU A 136 -19.19 0.46 -12.96
C LEU A 136 -20.30 0.77 -11.95
N GLY A 137 -20.52 2.05 -11.67
CA GLY A 137 -21.52 2.51 -10.70
C GLY A 137 -21.08 2.45 -9.22
N GLU A 138 -19.87 1.98 -8.91
CA GLU A 138 -19.33 2.04 -7.55
C GLU A 138 -18.66 3.38 -7.24
N ASP A 139 -18.78 3.82 -5.98
CA ASP A 139 -18.14 5.01 -5.47
C ASP A 139 -16.61 4.81 -5.31
N ARG A 140 -15.84 5.86 -5.62
CA ARG A 140 -14.38 5.89 -5.46
C ARG A 140 -13.94 5.68 -4.01
N THR A 141 -14.81 5.95 -3.04
CA THR A 141 -14.53 5.69 -1.62
C THR A 141 -14.24 4.23 -1.28
N GLY A 142 -14.50 3.28 -2.20
CA GLY A 142 -14.12 1.87 -2.03
C GLY A 142 -12.63 1.68 -1.73
N GLU A 143 -11.75 2.45 -2.38
CA GLU A 143 -10.29 2.36 -2.13
C GLU A 143 -9.90 2.80 -0.71
N VAL A 144 -10.64 3.78 -0.16
CA VAL A 144 -10.44 4.28 1.20
C VAL A 144 -10.87 3.23 2.22
N ARG A 145 -12.03 2.58 2.01
CA ARG A 145 -12.49 1.49 2.89
C ARG A 145 -11.48 0.35 2.94
N VAL A 146 -10.95 -0.07 1.80
CA VAL A 146 -9.93 -1.12 1.75
C VAL A 146 -8.65 -0.69 2.46
N ALA A 147 -8.20 0.56 2.30
CA ALA A 147 -7.03 1.07 3.01
C ALA A 147 -7.23 1.06 4.53
N GLN A 148 -8.42 1.46 5.00
CA GLN A 148 -8.79 1.43 6.41
C GLN A 148 -8.82 0.00 6.95
N ASP A 149 -9.42 -0.93 6.21
CA ASP A 149 -9.52 -2.34 6.61
C ASP A 149 -8.14 -3.01 6.68
N ILE A 150 -7.22 -2.69 5.78
CA ILE A 150 -5.83 -3.19 5.86
C ILE A 150 -5.18 -2.72 7.16
N LEU A 151 -5.17 -1.40 7.43
CA LEU A 151 -4.54 -0.85 8.64
C LEU A 151 -5.19 -1.38 9.93
N GLN A 152 -6.51 -1.57 9.92
CA GLN A 152 -7.25 -2.08 11.06
C GLN A 152 -7.03 -3.57 11.29
N SER A 153 -6.89 -4.36 10.22
CA SER A 153 -6.62 -5.80 10.32
C SER A 153 -5.23 -6.09 10.88
N LEU A 154 -4.26 -5.20 10.64
CA LEU A 154 -2.91 -5.25 11.23
C LEU A 154 -2.84 -4.64 12.64
N GLY A 155 -3.96 -4.13 13.18
CA GLY A 155 -3.99 -3.47 14.48
C GLY A 155 -3.26 -2.12 14.53
N LEU A 156 -2.88 -1.55 13.38
CA LEU A 156 -2.15 -0.28 13.31
C LEU A 156 -3.04 0.93 13.56
N ARG A 157 -4.33 0.84 13.22
CA ARG A 157 -5.35 1.88 13.43
C ARG A 157 -6.71 1.28 13.73
N SER A 158 -7.61 2.05 14.33
CA SER A 158 -9.00 1.64 14.55
C SER A 158 -9.95 2.71 14.00
N PHE A 159 -10.74 2.34 13.00
CA PHE A 159 -11.69 3.23 12.32
C PHE A 159 -13.15 2.89 12.65
N ARG A 160 -13.44 1.60 12.88
CA ARG A 160 -14.77 1.07 13.20
C ARG A 160 -14.69 -0.22 14.03
N PRO A 161 -15.70 -0.54 14.84
CA PRO A 161 -15.83 -1.86 15.45
C PRO A 161 -15.81 -2.97 14.39
N VAL A 162 -15.20 -4.10 14.73
CA VAL A 162 -15.13 -5.28 13.86
C VAL A 162 -16.12 -6.32 14.35
N VAL A 163 -16.89 -6.88 13.42
CA VAL A 163 -17.72 -8.07 13.68
C VAL A 163 -16.93 -9.29 13.22
N THR A 164 -16.48 -10.09 14.18
CA THR A 164 -15.84 -11.38 13.88
C THR A 164 -16.89 -12.48 13.91
N SER A 165 -17.05 -13.20 12.80
CA SER A 165 -17.97 -14.32 12.67
C SER A 165 -17.24 -15.59 12.21
N CYS A 166 -17.68 -16.75 12.68
CA CYS A 166 -17.19 -18.02 12.14
C CYS A 166 -17.70 -18.21 10.69
N PRO A 167 -17.08 -19.08 9.88
CA PRO A 167 -17.55 -19.34 8.51
C PRO A 167 -18.92 -20.05 8.46
N GLY A 168 -19.43 -20.56 9.59
CA GLY A 168 -20.54 -21.51 9.64
C GLY A 168 -20.06 -22.95 9.37
N CYS A 169 -20.75 -23.93 9.97
CA CYS A 169 -20.52 -25.35 9.74
C CYS A 169 -21.80 -26.14 10.06
N GLY A 170 -21.79 -27.48 9.88
CA GLY A 170 -22.96 -28.34 10.17
C GLY A 170 -23.42 -28.36 11.63
N ARG A 171 -22.75 -27.64 12.54
CA ARG A 171 -23.14 -27.47 13.94
C ARG A 171 -24.13 -26.33 14.18
N THR A 172 -24.47 -25.55 13.15
CA THR A 172 -25.44 -24.45 13.23
C THR A 172 -26.39 -24.49 12.04
N SER A 173 -27.58 -23.91 12.20
CA SER A 173 -28.41 -23.54 11.04
C SER A 173 -27.67 -22.47 10.24
N GLY A 174 -27.35 -22.79 8.98
CA GLY A 174 -26.61 -21.88 8.09
C GLY A 174 -27.37 -20.58 7.83
N ASP A 175 -28.67 -20.68 7.54
CA ASP A 175 -29.54 -19.56 7.21
C ASP A 175 -29.64 -18.54 8.37
N PHE A 176 -30.02 -19.03 9.56
CA PHE A 176 -30.15 -18.17 10.73
C PHE A 176 -28.82 -17.47 11.10
N PHE A 177 -27.72 -18.22 11.06
CA PHE A 177 -26.40 -17.70 11.40
C PHE A 177 -25.97 -16.59 10.43
N GLN A 178 -26.11 -16.81 9.12
CA GLN A 178 -25.74 -15.84 8.09
C GLN A 178 -26.57 -14.56 8.21
N HIS A 179 -27.89 -14.68 8.39
CA HIS A 179 -28.77 -13.53 8.59
C HIS A 179 -28.44 -12.74 9.85
N LEU A 180 -28.15 -13.42 10.97
CA LEU A 180 -27.76 -12.75 12.21
C LEU A 180 -26.44 -11.98 12.05
N ALA A 181 -25.42 -12.62 11.48
CA ALA A 181 -24.11 -11.99 11.26
C ALA A 181 -24.22 -10.73 10.37
N GLN A 182 -24.98 -10.83 9.28
CA GLN A 182 -25.22 -9.70 8.38
C GLN A 182 -25.96 -8.55 9.09
N ARG A 183 -27.02 -8.87 9.86
CA ARG A 183 -27.79 -7.87 10.61
C ARG A 183 -26.95 -7.14 11.65
N VAL A 184 -26.09 -7.86 12.37
CA VAL A 184 -25.18 -7.26 13.36
C VAL A 184 -24.20 -6.32 12.68
N SER A 185 -23.57 -6.75 11.58
CA SER A 185 -22.64 -5.92 10.80
C SER A 185 -23.30 -4.63 10.28
N GLN A 186 -24.49 -4.74 9.69
CA GLN A 186 -25.26 -3.58 9.22
C GLN A 186 -25.67 -2.64 10.37
N ALA A 187 -26.08 -3.19 11.51
CA ALA A 187 -26.45 -2.40 12.68
C ALA A 187 -25.25 -1.62 13.24
N VAL A 188 -24.05 -2.24 13.25
CA VAL A 188 -22.81 -1.56 13.63
C VAL A 188 -22.54 -0.37 12.70
N ASP A 189 -22.55 -0.59 11.39
CA ASP A 189 -22.29 0.46 10.40
C ASP A 189 -23.29 1.62 10.52
N GLN A 190 -24.58 1.34 10.70
CA GLN A 190 -25.62 2.36 10.86
C GLN A 190 -25.45 3.19 12.13
N ARG A 191 -24.99 2.57 13.23
CA ARG A 191 -24.79 3.27 14.51
C ARG A 191 -23.49 4.07 14.57
N MET A 192 -22.53 3.84 13.68
CA MET A 192 -21.24 4.54 13.70
C MET A 192 -21.36 6.06 13.75
N THR A 193 -22.28 6.64 12.99
CA THR A 193 -22.50 8.10 12.96
C THR A 193 -22.94 8.64 14.32
N VAL A 194 -23.75 7.87 15.06
CA VAL A 194 -24.24 8.24 16.38
C VAL A 194 -23.15 8.03 17.42
N TRP A 195 -22.48 6.87 17.40
CA TRP A 195 -21.41 6.55 18.34
C TRP A 195 -20.26 7.55 18.24
N LYS A 196 -19.76 7.86 17.03
CA LYS A 196 -18.69 8.86 16.86
C LYS A 196 -18.99 10.22 17.49
N LYS A 197 -20.26 10.64 17.54
CA LYS A 197 -20.66 11.90 18.17
C LYS A 197 -20.76 11.81 19.69
N ASN A 198 -21.13 10.63 20.20
CA ASN A 198 -21.50 10.45 21.60
C ASN A 198 -20.37 9.83 22.46
N THR A 199 -19.39 9.15 21.86
CA THR A 199 -18.19 8.68 22.55
C THR A 199 -17.00 9.60 22.25
N ARG A 200 -16.60 10.39 23.25
CA ARG A 200 -15.46 11.34 23.17
C ARG A 200 -14.10 10.70 22.82
N GLU A 201 -13.98 9.38 22.92
CA GLU A 201 -12.74 8.63 22.70
C GLU A 201 -12.44 8.26 21.24
N TRP A 202 -13.33 8.54 20.27
CA TRP A 202 -13.12 8.19 18.85
C TRP A 202 -12.54 9.31 18.00
N SER A 203 -11.85 10.27 18.64
CA SER A 203 -11.15 11.34 17.94
C SER A 203 -9.82 10.80 17.41
N ILE A 204 -9.79 10.51 16.11
CA ILE A 204 -8.61 10.04 15.36
C ILE A 204 -7.56 11.15 15.27
#